data_AF-A0A5J4RHD9-F1
#
_entry.id   AF-A0A5J4RHD9-F1
#
_cell.length_a   1.000
_cell.length_b   1.000
_cell.length_c   1.000
_cell.angle_alpha   90.00
_cell.angle_beta   90.00
_cell.angle_gamma   90.00
#
_symmetry.space_group_name_H-M   'P 1'
#
loop_
_entity.id
_entity.type
_entity.pdbx_description
1 polymer ?
#
loop_
_entity_poly.entity_id
_entity_poly.type
_entity_poly.pdbx_seq_one_letter_code
_entity_poly.pdbx_strand_id
1 'polypeptide(L)' 'MPLFESYDRRIEKINAVLKADGIATIEEAKSICDAAGVDPYKTCEETQPICFENAKWAYVVG' A
#
# COMPACT_ATOMS: atom_id res chain seq x y z
N MET A 1 -2.76 10.10 11.28
CA MET A 1 -3.37 8.81 11.66
C MET A 1 -2.57 7.73 10.94
N PRO A 2 -2.23 6.58 11.55
CA PRO A 2 -1.47 5.54 10.85
C PRO A 2 -2.22 5.09 9.60
N LEU A 3 -1.49 4.78 8.52
CA LEU A 3 -2.07 4.42 7.22
C LEU A 3 -2.86 3.11 7.28
N PHE A 4 -2.47 2.18 8.16
CA PHE A 4 -3.12 0.89 8.36
C PHE A 4 -2.85 0.33 9.76
N GLU A 5 -3.53 -0.75 10.13
CA GLU A 5 -3.43 -1.32 11.48
C GLU A 5 -2.04 -1.92 11.75
N SER A 6 -1.46 -1.58 12.91
CA SER A 6 -0.07 -1.93 13.29
C SER A 6 1.02 -1.34 12.39
N TYR A 7 0.78 -0.19 11.76
CA TYR A 7 1.73 0.53 10.91
C TYR A 7 3.17 0.55 11.45
N ASP A 8 3.38 1.07 12.65
CA ASP A 8 4.71 1.24 13.25
C ASP A 8 5.49 -0.09 13.37
N ARG A 9 4.78 -1.22 13.52
CA ARG A 9 5.39 -2.56 13.63
C ARG A 9 5.73 -3.20 12.29
N ARG A 10 5.14 -2.71 11.20
CA ARG A 10 5.17 -3.35 9.87
C ARG A 10 5.91 -2.52 8.83
N ILE A 11 5.88 -1.20 8.93
CA ILE A 11 6.38 -0.29 7.89
C ILE A 11 7.85 -0.52 7.54
N GLU A 12 8.72 -0.74 8.52
CA GLU A 12 10.14 -0.99 8.26
C GLU A 12 10.36 -2.24 7.40
N LYS A 13 9.58 -3.30 7.65
CA LYS A 13 9.66 -4.54 6.87
C LYS A 13 9.11 -4.36 5.46
N ILE A 14 7.99 -3.63 5.33
CA ILE A 14 7.38 -3.34 4.02
C ILE A 14 8.33 -2.50 3.17
N ASN A 15 8.86 -1.39 3.70
CA ASN A 15 9.82 -0.55 2.99
C ASN A 15 11.11 -1.31 2.65
N ALA A 16 11.56 -2.24 3.49
CA ALA A 16 12.72 -3.07 3.19
C ALA A 16 12.50 -3.99 1.98
N VAL A 17 11.30 -4.58 1.84
CA VAL A 17 10.94 -5.40 0.67
C VAL A 17 10.80 -4.53 -0.57
N LEU A 18 10.02 -3.45 -0.50
CA LEU A 18 9.84 -2.50 -1.61
C LEU A 18 11.18 -1.99 -2.17
N LYS A 19 12.15 -1.74 -1.28
CA LYS A 19 13.46 -1.25 -1.67
C LYS A 19 14.25 -2.27 -2.51
N ALA A 20 14.00 -3.58 -2.34
CA ALA A 20 14.61 -4.61 -3.18
C ALA A 20 14.12 -4.50 -4.64
N ASP A 21 12.92 -3.98 -4.85
CA ASP A 21 12.31 -3.73 -6.16
C ASP A 21 12.51 -2.28 -6.65
N GLY A 22 13.34 -1.50 -5.96
CA GLY A 22 13.67 -0.13 -6.33
C GLY A 22 12.67 0.93 -5.89
N ILE A 23 11.73 0.60 -4.99
CA ILE A 23 10.71 1.50 -4.45
C ILE A 23 11.09 1.84 -3.00
N ALA A 24 11.38 3.11 -2.70
CA ALA A 24 11.94 3.52 -1.41
C ALA A 24 10.91 3.49 -0.26
N THR A 25 9.65 3.85 -0.54
CA THR A 25 8.59 3.89 0.49
C THR A 25 7.23 3.43 -0.04
N ILE A 26 6.32 3.12 0.88
CA ILE A 26 4.93 2.80 0.56
C ILE A 26 4.20 3.94 -0.17
N GLU A 27 4.54 5.20 0.12
CA GLU A 27 3.99 6.37 -0.57
C GLU A 27 4.51 6.50 -2.00
N GLU A 28 5.76 6.09 -2.25
CA GLU A 28 6.29 6.01 -3.61
C GLU A 28 5.57 4.95 -4.42
N ALA A 29 5.30 3.77 -3.83
CA ALA A 29 4.48 2.73 -4.48
C ALA A 29 3.11 3.29 -4.91
N LYS A 30 2.44 4.03 -4.01
CA LYS A 30 1.18 4.70 -4.34
C LYS A 30 1.33 5.71 -5.48
N SER A 31 2.39 6.52 -5.45
CA SER A 31 2.65 7.53 -6.49
C SER A 31 2.88 6.89 -7.86
N ILE A 32 3.51 5.71 -7.90
CA ILE A 32 3.68 4.91 -9.13
C ILE A 32 2.32 4.44 -9.66
N CYS A 33 1.44 3.92 -8.80
CA CYS A 33 0.08 3.54 -9.19
C CYS A 33 -0.72 4.74 -9.73
N ASP A 34 -0.69 5.86 -9.01
CA ASP A 34 -1.39 7.09 -9.38
C ASP A 34 -0.88 7.62 -10.75
N ALA A 35 0.44 7.57 -10.99
CA ALA A 35 1.04 7.95 -12.27
C ALA A 35 0.66 7.02 -13.43
N ALA A 36 0.40 5.74 -13.14
CA ALA A 36 -0.12 4.77 -14.12
C ALA A 36 -1.64 4.87 -14.31
N GLY A 37 -2.34 5.73 -13.57
CA GLY A 37 -3.78 5.91 -13.65
C GLY A 37 -4.58 4.74 -13.06
N VAL A 38 -3.97 3.97 -12.15
CA VAL A 38 -4.63 2.86 -11.46
C VAL A 38 -4.74 3.16 -9.97
N ASP A 39 -5.85 2.76 -9.35
CA ASP A 39 -6.06 2.90 -7.91
C ASP A 39 -6.33 1.53 -7.27
N PRO A 40 -5.28 0.75 -6.94
CA PRO A 40 -5.43 -0.56 -6.32
C PRO A 40 -6.11 -0.47 -4.94
N TYR A 41 -5.91 0.63 -4.22
CA TYR A 41 -6.53 0.87 -2.91
C TYR A 41 -8.05 0.90 -3.04
N LYS A 42 -8.56 1.73 -3.96
CA LYS A 42 -10.00 1.83 -4.25
C LYS A 42 -10.55 0.56 -4.88
N THR A 43 -9.78 -0.10 -5.73
CA THR A 43 -10.15 -1.41 -6.31
C THR A 43 -10.41 -2.44 -5.21
N CYS A 44 -9.55 -2.50 -4.18
CA CYS A 44 -9.74 -3.39 -3.03
C CYS A 44 -11.03 -3.04 -2.26
N GLU A 45 -11.26 -1.76 -1.99
CA GLU A 45 -12.44 -1.26 -1.28
C GLU A 45 -13.74 -1.56 -2.03
N GLU A 46 -13.79 -1.31 -3.34
CA GLU A 46 -14.97 -1.56 -4.17
C GLU A 46 -15.25 -3.07 -4.33
N THR A 47 -14.20 -3.89 -4.30
CA THR A 47 -14.34 -5.36 -4.34
C THR A 47 -14.87 -5.90 -3.00
N GLN A 48 -14.40 -5.37 -1.88
CA GLN A 48 -14.82 -5.75 -0.54
C GLN A 48 -14.98 -4.51 0.36
N PRO A 49 -16.18 -3.92 0.43
CA PRO A 49 -16.41 -2.66 1.15
C PRO A 49 -16.10 -2.68 2.65
N ILE A 50 -16.02 -3.87 3.25
CA ILE A 50 -15.69 -4.07 4.67
C ILE A 50 -14.23 -4.48 4.90
N CYS A 51 -13.35 -4.30 3.91
CA CYS A 51 -11.93 -4.63 4.05
C CYS A 51 -11.20 -3.66 4.99
N PHE A 52 -10.18 -4.18 5.67
CA PHE A 52 -9.30 -3.38 6.54
C PHE A 52 -8.34 -2.51 5.71
N GLU A 53 -7.81 -1.46 6.33
CA GLU A 53 -6.80 -0.59 5.69
C GLU A 53 -5.57 -1.38 5.24
N ASN A 54 -5.17 -2.39 6.02
CA ASN A 54 -4.10 -3.32 5.64
C ASN A 54 -4.31 -3.98 4.26
N ALA A 55 -5.55 -4.36 3.92
CA ALA A 55 -5.84 -5.02 2.66
C ALA A 55 -5.73 -4.04 1.49
N LYS A 56 -6.26 -2.83 1.67
CA LYS A 56 -6.20 -1.76 0.67
C LYS A 56 -4.76 -1.35 0.37
N TRP A 57 -3.91 -1.22 1.40
CA TRP A 57 -2.49 -0.94 1.22
C TRP A 57 -1.68 -2.11 0.69
N ALA A 58 -2.04 -3.36 1.00
CA ALA A 58 -1.41 -4.53 0.39
C ALA A 58 -1.56 -4.51 -1.14
N TYR A 59 -2.76 -4.16 -1.64
CA TYR A 59 -3.00 -4.00 -3.08
C TYR A 59 -2.12 -2.93 -3.75
N VAL A 60 -1.73 -1.89 -3.01
CA VAL A 60 -0.85 -0.82 -3.53
C VAL A 60 0.60 -1.29 -3.66
N VAL A 61 1.07 -2.12 -2.73
CA VAL A 61 2.50 -2.53 -2.68
C VAL A 61 2.80 -3.86 -3.38
N GLY A 62 1.79 -4.66 -3.70
CA GLY A 62 1.94 -5.99 -4.30
C GLY A 62 1.94 -7.11 -3.28
#